data_AF-A0A4X2LU96-F1
#
_entry.id   AF-A0A4X2LU96-F1
#
_cell.length_a   1.000
_cell.length_b   1.000
_cell.length_c   1.000
_cell.angle_alpha   90.00
_cell.angle_beta   90.00
_cell.angle_gamma   90.00
#
_symmetry.space_group_name_H-M   'P 1'
#
loop_
_entity.id
_entity.type
_entity.pdbx_description
1 polymer ?
#
loop_
_entity_poly.entity_id
_entity_poly.type
_entity_poly.pdbx_seq_one_letter_code
_entity_poly.pdbx_strand_id
1 'polypeptide(L)'
;MERREEEQKDEEEKAEKIALWLKKIFGDQPIPKYEVNQRTTDILYHLSECNKARDRDVSLVIEDLKQKAREYESEAKYLQDLLMESVNLSFTSLSSIGSSYLNALVDSALVLETKDTSLASFIPAVNSLAADLFRAKARNEEMEFELSKLGKNLTATLILEKCLREDLKKAELHLSMEKAKVDSRISNIDFLKAKSDDLRLRIKAAEEQLSARGMDASLSHQSLMALSEKLAELKQQTAPLKKKLESYLDLMPNPSLAQVKIEEAKRELNSVDAELTKKVDMMELLPDQSKRRFT
;
A
#
# COMPACT_ATOMS: atom_id res chain seq x y z
N MET A 1 -34.72 43.99 -46.26
CA MET A 1 -34.74 43.16 -47.47
C MET A 1 -33.39 43.32 -48.16
N GLU A 2 -33.00 44.56 -48.44
CA GLU A 2 -31.68 44.97 -48.95
C GLU A 2 -30.47 44.29 -48.26
N ARG A 3 -30.40 44.28 -46.92
CA ARG A 3 -29.24 43.69 -46.20
C ARG A 3 -29.02 42.18 -46.45
N ARG A 4 -30.09 41.41 -46.71
CA ARG A 4 -29.98 39.98 -47.03
C ARG A 4 -29.62 39.74 -48.49
N GLU A 5 -30.09 40.61 -49.38
CA GLU A 5 -29.73 40.56 -50.81
C GLU A 5 -28.25 40.92 -51.01
N GLU A 6 -27.72 41.82 -50.18
CA GLU A 6 -26.31 42.23 -50.17
C GLU A 6 -25.40 41.12 -49.62
N GLU A 7 -25.76 40.48 -48.51
CA GLU A 7 -25.03 39.32 -47.96
C GLU A 7 -25.01 38.13 -48.92
N GLN A 8 -26.13 37.86 -49.60
CA GLN A 8 -26.25 36.76 -50.55
C GLN A 8 -25.42 37.00 -51.82
N LYS A 9 -25.30 38.25 -52.26
CA LYS A 9 -24.45 38.65 -53.39
C LYS A 9 -22.95 38.53 -53.06
N ASP A 10 -22.56 38.89 -51.85
CA ASP A 10 -21.18 38.75 -51.35
C ASP A 10 -20.74 37.28 -51.27
N GLU A 11 -21.63 36.38 -50.84
CA GLU A 11 -21.36 34.93 -50.81
C GLU A 11 -21.20 34.32 -52.19
N GLU A 12 -22.02 34.76 -53.16
CA GLU A 12 -21.93 34.32 -54.56
C GLU A 12 -20.61 34.78 -55.21
N GLU A 13 -20.19 36.01 -54.95
CA GLU A 13 -18.91 36.55 -55.45
C GLU A 13 -17.69 35.82 -54.84
N LYS A 14 -17.74 35.50 -53.53
CA LYS A 14 -16.71 34.67 -52.88
C LYS A 14 -16.63 33.27 -53.50
N ALA A 15 -17.78 32.63 -53.75
CA ALA A 15 -17.85 31.30 -54.35
C ALA A 15 -17.26 31.26 -55.76
N GLU A 16 -17.55 32.27 -56.60
CA GLU A 16 -16.99 32.39 -57.95
C GLU A 16 -15.45 32.56 -57.90
N LYS A 17 -14.96 33.44 -57.02
CA LYS A 17 -13.51 33.65 -56.81
C LYS A 17 -12.80 32.36 -56.35
N ILE A 18 -13.43 31.57 -55.48
CA ILE A 18 -12.92 30.27 -55.03
C ILE A 18 -12.90 29.28 -56.19
N ALA A 19 -13.97 29.19 -56.99
CA ALA A 19 -14.05 28.27 -58.12
C ALA A 19 -12.97 28.54 -59.17
N LEU A 20 -12.76 29.82 -59.52
CA LEU A 20 -11.69 30.24 -60.43
C LEU A 20 -10.30 29.95 -59.86
N TRP A 21 -10.09 30.21 -58.56
CA TRP A 21 -8.82 29.91 -57.89
C TRP A 21 -8.54 28.39 -57.84
N LEU A 22 -9.52 27.57 -57.47
CA LEU A 22 -9.39 26.11 -57.48
C LEU A 22 -9.08 25.59 -58.89
N LYS A 23 -9.78 26.09 -59.91
CA LYS A 23 -9.47 25.74 -61.31
C LYS A 23 -8.03 26.11 -61.70
N LYS A 24 -7.54 27.27 -61.26
CA LYS A 24 -6.14 27.69 -61.50
C LYS A 24 -5.13 26.77 -60.81
N ILE A 25 -5.39 26.35 -59.56
CA ILE A 25 -4.49 25.50 -58.77
C ILE A 25 -4.46 24.06 -59.29
N PHE A 26 -5.61 23.49 -59.62
CA PHE A 26 -5.72 22.11 -60.08
C PHE A 26 -5.47 21.95 -61.59
N GLY A 27 -5.54 23.02 -62.39
CA GLY A 27 -5.31 22.98 -63.82
C GLY A 27 -6.29 22.02 -64.51
N ASP A 28 -5.75 20.96 -65.14
CA ASP A 28 -6.52 19.92 -65.81
C ASP A 28 -6.98 18.78 -64.87
N GLN A 29 -6.55 18.79 -63.60
CA GLN A 29 -6.95 17.79 -62.62
C GLN A 29 -8.36 18.06 -62.07
N PRO A 30 -9.15 17.00 -61.77
CA PRO A 30 -10.46 17.18 -61.18
C PRO A 30 -10.34 17.76 -59.76
N ILE A 31 -11.11 18.82 -59.48
CA ILE A 31 -11.17 19.44 -58.16
C ILE A 31 -11.79 18.43 -57.16
N PRO A 32 -11.13 18.14 -56.02
CA PRO A 32 -11.68 17.26 -54.99
C PRO A 32 -13.03 17.77 -54.49
N LYS A 33 -13.97 16.85 -54.24
CA LYS A 33 -15.28 17.20 -53.66
C LYS A 33 -15.05 17.79 -52.26
N TYR A 34 -15.63 18.96 -52.01
CA TYR A 34 -15.61 19.62 -50.71
C TYR A 34 -17.03 20.04 -50.30
N GLU A 35 -17.22 20.22 -49.00
CA GLU A 35 -18.51 20.65 -48.44
C GLU A 35 -18.65 22.17 -48.57
N VAL A 36 -19.63 22.63 -49.35
CA VAL A 36 -19.95 24.05 -49.51
C VAL A 36 -20.81 24.50 -48.33
N ASN A 37 -20.16 24.85 -47.22
CA ASN A 37 -20.78 25.51 -46.08
C ASN A 37 -20.11 26.89 -45.87
N GLN A 38 -20.73 27.77 -45.07
CA GLN A 38 -20.23 29.15 -44.87
C GLN A 38 -18.78 29.16 -44.35
N ARG A 39 -18.51 28.30 -43.37
CA ARG A 39 -17.18 28.17 -42.77
C ARG A 39 -16.14 27.73 -43.80
N THR A 40 -16.44 26.74 -44.64
CA THR A 40 -15.55 26.26 -45.69
C THR A 40 -15.33 27.32 -46.76
N THR A 41 -16.38 28.05 -47.13
CA THR A 41 -16.31 29.14 -48.13
C THR A 41 -15.43 30.27 -47.63
N ASP A 42 -15.59 30.73 -46.39
CA ASP A 42 -14.72 31.76 -45.82
C ASP A 42 -13.27 31.30 -45.68
N ILE A 43 -13.04 30.04 -45.26
CA ILE A 43 -11.68 29.46 -45.18
C ILE A 43 -11.03 29.41 -46.57
N LEU A 44 -11.74 28.91 -47.58
CA LEU A 44 -11.23 28.81 -48.95
C LEU A 44 -11.01 30.19 -49.57
N TYR A 45 -11.89 31.15 -49.29
CA TYR A 45 -11.73 32.53 -49.73
C TYR A 45 -10.46 33.16 -49.14
N HIS A 46 -10.29 33.09 -47.82
CA HIS A 46 -9.07 33.56 -47.16
C HIS A 46 -7.81 32.88 -47.67
N LEU A 47 -7.87 31.55 -47.86
CA LEU A 47 -6.75 30.80 -48.41
C LEU A 47 -6.42 31.25 -49.84
N SER A 48 -7.43 31.53 -50.66
CA SER A 48 -7.24 32.03 -52.02
C SER A 48 -6.57 33.41 -52.04
N GLU A 49 -6.97 34.31 -51.15
CA GLU A 49 -6.39 35.65 -51.06
C GLU A 49 -4.94 35.59 -50.54
N CYS A 50 -4.68 34.78 -49.52
CA CYS A 50 -3.33 34.52 -49.03
C CYS A 50 -2.44 33.90 -50.12
N ASN A 51 -2.96 32.94 -50.88
CA ASN A 51 -2.24 32.32 -51.98
C ASN A 51 -1.96 33.32 -53.11
N LYS A 52 -2.95 34.11 -53.53
CA LYS A 52 -2.75 35.18 -54.54
C LYS A 52 -1.73 36.23 -54.10
N ALA A 53 -1.70 36.60 -52.82
CA ALA A 53 -0.70 37.52 -52.29
C ALA A 53 0.70 36.92 -52.37
N ARG A 54 0.86 35.68 -51.89
CA ARG A 54 2.15 34.96 -51.98
C ARG A 54 2.61 34.71 -53.41
N ASP A 55 1.69 34.34 -54.30
CA ASP A 55 1.98 34.15 -55.74
C ASP A 55 2.52 35.45 -56.36
N ARG A 56 1.93 36.60 -56.00
CA ARG A 56 2.39 37.92 -56.45
C ARG A 56 3.79 38.21 -55.91
N ASP A 57 4.03 38.01 -54.62
CA ASP A 57 5.34 38.25 -53.99
C ASP A 57 6.42 37.38 -54.62
N VAL A 58 6.15 36.07 -54.80
CA VAL A 58 7.06 35.14 -55.46
C VAL A 58 7.31 35.56 -56.92
N SER A 59 6.27 36.00 -57.64
CA SER A 59 6.42 36.48 -59.02
C SER A 59 7.31 37.72 -59.11
N LEU A 60 7.18 38.65 -58.16
CA LEU A 60 8.04 39.83 -58.08
C LEU A 60 9.50 39.45 -57.80
N VAL A 61 9.75 38.51 -56.88
CA VAL A 61 11.10 38.00 -56.61
C VAL A 61 11.69 37.31 -57.84
N ILE A 62 10.89 36.53 -58.57
CA ILE A 62 11.33 35.87 -59.81
C ILE A 62 11.73 36.91 -60.86
N GLU A 63 10.92 37.96 -61.06
CA GLU A 63 11.26 38.99 -62.07
C GLU A 63 12.48 39.82 -61.67
N ASP A 64 12.62 40.18 -60.40
CA ASP A 64 13.82 40.83 -59.87
C ASP A 64 15.09 39.98 -60.09
N LEU A 65 15.02 38.68 -59.79
CA LEU A 65 16.14 37.76 -60.02
C LEU A 65 16.47 37.61 -61.51
N LYS A 66 15.45 37.55 -62.39
CA LYS A 66 15.67 37.53 -63.85
C LYS A 66 16.31 38.82 -64.34
N GLN A 67 15.87 39.97 -63.81
CA GLN A 67 16.48 41.25 -64.14
C GLN A 67 17.95 41.28 -63.71
N LYS A 68 18.25 40.93 -62.46
CA LYS A 68 19.64 40.84 -61.97
C LYS A 68 20.49 39.89 -62.79
N ALA A 69 19.95 38.74 -63.19
CA ALA A 69 20.66 37.80 -64.05
C ALA A 69 21.02 38.43 -65.41
N ARG A 70 20.08 39.16 -66.04
CA ARG A 70 20.34 39.91 -67.29
C ARG A 70 21.40 40.99 -67.11
N GLU A 71 21.34 41.73 -65.99
CA GLU A 71 22.33 42.76 -65.66
C GLU A 71 23.72 42.15 -65.49
N TYR A 72 23.87 41.09 -64.69
CA TYR A 72 25.14 40.39 -64.51
C TYR A 72 25.67 39.77 -65.81
N GLU A 73 24.81 39.22 -66.66
CA GLU A 73 25.22 38.69 -67.97
C GLU A 73 25.74 39.80 -68.89
N SER A 74 25.09 40.98 -68.88
CA SER A 74 25.53 42.14 -69.65
C SER A 74 26.85 42.72 -69.16
N GLU A 75 27.04 42.81 -67.84
CA GLU A 75 28.29 43.26 -67.22
C GLU A 75 29.42 42.27 -67.51
N ALA A 76 29.16 40.96 -67.43
CA ALA A 76 30.15 39.93 -67.76
C ALA A 76 30.62 40.05 -69.22
N LYS A 77 29.70 40.28 -70.16
CA LYS A 77 30.02 40.53 -71.58
C LYS A 77 30.84 41.81 -71.75
N TYR A 78 30.42 42.90 -71.11
CA TYR A 78 31.15 44.17 -71.14
C TYR A 78 32.59 44.03 -70.64
N LEU A 79 32.80 43.37 -69.49
CA LEU A 79 34.13 43.13 -68.93
C LEU A 79 34.97 42.21 -69.82
N GLN A 80 34.37 41.20 -70.44
CA GLN A 80 35.05 40.33 -71.40
C GLN A 80 35.54 41.10 -72.62
N ASP A 81 34.69 41.95 -73.21
CA ASP A 81 35.03 42.77 -74.37
C ASP A 81 36.13 43.79 -74.01
N LEU A 82 36.01 44.44 -72.84
CA LEU A 82 37.02 45.39 -72.34
C LEU A 82 38.39 44.74 -72.17
N LEU A 83 38.46 43.53 -71.60
CA LEU A 83 39.73 42.80 -71.43
C LEU A 83 40.35 42.39 -72.77
N MET A 84 39.51 42.04 -73.74
CA MET A 84 39.95 41.73 -75.10
C MET A 84 40.54 42.97 -75.78
N GLU A 85 39.84 44.11 -75.75
CA GLU A 85 40.28 45.34 -76.41
C GLU A 85 41.54 45.96 -75.77
N SER A 86 41.63 45.93 -74.44
CA SER A 86 42.70 46.62 -73.70
C SER A 86 43.99 45.81 -73.57
N VAL A 87 43.89 44.50 -73.36
CA VAL A 87 45.06 43.64 -73.05
C VAL A 87 45.16 42.41 -73.98
N ASN A 88 44.23 42.23 -74.94
CA ASN A 88 44.13 41.03 -75.78
C ASN A 88 44.08 39.71 -74.97
N LEU A 89 43.47 39.77 -73.79
CA LEU A 89 43.31 38.61 -72.92
C LEU A 89 41.95 37.96 -73.19
N SER A 90 41.98 36.71 -73.65
CA SER A 90 40.82 35.83 -73.70
C SER A 90 40.88 34.81 -72.57
N PHE A 91 39.73 34.30 -72.13
CA PHE A 91 39.66 33.13 -71.24
C PHE A 91 40.37 31.91 -71.84
N THR A 92 40.43 31.82 -73.17
CA THR A 92 41.16 30.77 -73.90
C THR A 92 42.66 31.00 -73.99
N SER A 93 43.16 32.19 -73.60
CA SER A 93 44.58 32.52 -73.64
C SER A 93 45.36 31.95 -72.45
N LEU A 94 44.66 31.47 -71.41
CA LEU A 94 45.27 30.86 -70.24
C LEU A 94 45.68 29.41 -70.53
N SER A 95 46.75 28.95 -69.87
CA SER A 95 47.07 27.52 -69.83
C SER A 95 45.99 26.75 -69.08
N SER A 96 45.88 25.44 -69.30
CA SER A 96 44.93 24.57 -68.58
C SER A 96 45.05 24.70 -67.04
N ILE A 97 46.29 24.86 -66.55
CA ILE A 97 46.59 25.08 -65.14
C ILE A 97 46.08 26.45 -64.69
N GLY A 98 46.32 27.51 -65.46
CA GLY A 98 45.83 28.86 -65.17
C GLY A 98 44.30 28.92 -65.09
N SER A 99 43.61 28.29 -66.05
CA SER A 99 42.15 28.17 -66.04
C SER A 99 41.66 27.38 -64.82
N SER A 100 42.36 26.31 -64.42
CA SER A 100 41.98 25.53 -63.24
C SER A 100 42.09 26.33 -61.93
N TYR A 101 43.12 27.16 -61.77
CA TYR A 101 43.26 28.02 -60.59
C TYR A 101 42.19 29.11 -60.55
N LEU A 102 41.88 29.71 -61.71
CA LEU A 102 40.83 30.72 -61.79
C LEU A 102 39.45 30.12 -61.48
N ASN A 103 39.15 28.94 -62.04
CA ASN A 103 37.91 28.23 -61.71
C ASN A 103 37.84 27.88 -60.22
N ALA A 104 38.91 27.34 -59.63
CA ALA A 104 38.95 27.04 -58.20
C ALA A 104 38.75 28.29 -57.33
N LEU A 105 39.28 29.44 -57.75
CA LEU A 105 39.09 30.71 -57.05
C LEU A 105 37.64 31.19 -57.14
N VAL A 106 37.02 31.10 -58.32
CA VAL A 106 35.60 31.43 -58.53
C VAL A 106 34.68 30.49 -57.75
N ASP A 107 34.93 29.18 -57.81
CA ASP A 107 34.17 28.17 -57.05
C ASP A 107 34.29 28.41 -55.55
N SER A 108 35.50 28.75 -55.07
CA SER A 108 35.71 29.10 -53.65
C SER A 108 34.96 30.35 -53.25
N ALA A 109 34.92 31.38 -54.12
CA ALA A 109 34.17 32.61 -53.87
C ALA A 109 32.67 32.34 -53.80
N LEU A 110 32.17 31.47 -54.68
CA LEU A 110 30.77 31.07 -54.73
C LEU A 110 30.36 30.26 -53.49
N VAL A 111 31.21 29.32 -53.04
CA VAL A 111 30.98 28.55 -51.80
C VAL A 111 31.05 29.44 -50.56
N LEU A 112 31.93 30.45 -50.54
CA LEU A 112 32.05 31.43 -49.46
C LEU A 112 31.04 32.58 -49.56
N GLU A 113 30.21 32.59 -50.62
CA GLU A 113 29.24 33.65 -50.95
C GLU A 113 29.86 35.06 -50.99
N THR A 114 31.11 35.19 -51.46
CA THR A 114 31.78 36.49 -51.58
C THR A 114 31.48 37.16 -52.92
N LYS A 115 31.38 38.50 -52.91
CA LYS A 115 31.11 39.30 -54.12
C LYS A 115 32.32 39.47 -55.03
N ASP A 116 33.52 39.32 -54.48
CA ASP A 116 34.79 39.45 -55.18
C ASP A 116 35.80 38.41 -54.68
N THR A 117 36.91 38.29 -55.42
CA THR A 117 38.05 37.44 -55.08
C THR A 117 39.17 38.22 -54.38
N SER A 118 38.86 39.39 -53.80
CA SER A 118 39.85 40.18 -53.07
C SER A 118 40.16 39.53 -51.73
N LEU A 119 41.40 39.69 -51.26
CA LEU A 119 41.81 39.18 -49.95
C LEU A 119 40.99 39.77 -48.81
N ALA A 120 40.51 41.02 -48.96
CA ALA A 120 39.70 41.70 -47.95
C ALA A 120 38.33 41.04 -47.76
N SER A 121 37.77 40.41 -48.80
CA SER A 121 36.52 39.64 -48.72
C SER A 121 36.77 38.18 -48.36
N PHE A 122 37.80 37.56 -48.96
CA PHE A 122 38.10 36.13 -48.77
C PHE A 122 38.58 35.80 -47.35
N ILE A 123 39.50 36.58 -46.80
CA ILE A 123 40.11 36.26 -45.50
C ILE A 123 39.05 36.25 -44.38
N PRO A 124 38.17 37.26 -44.25
CA PRO A 124 37.09 37.22 -43.27
C PRO A 124 36.11 36.07 -43.51
N ALA A 125 35.75 35.76 -44.76
CA ALA A 125 34.83 34.68 -45.07
C ALA A 125 35.39 33.31 -44.67
N VAL A 126 36.65 33.03 -45.03
CA VAL A 126 37.37 31.82 -44.63
C VAL A 126 37.50 31.73 -43.11
N ASN A 127 37.83 32.82 -42.43
CA ASN A 127 37.93 32.85 -40.97
C ASN A 127 36.57 32.62 -40.29
N SER A 128 35.49 33.17 -40.83
CA SER A 128 34.13 32.92 -40.35
C SER A 128 33.77 31.44 -40.49
N LEU A 129 34.01 30.86 -41.66
CA LEU A 129 33.76 29.44 -41.91
C LEU A 129 34.61 28.53 -40.99
N ALA A 130 35.88 28.88 -40.78
CA ALA A 130 36.74 28.16 -39.85
C ALA A 130 36.20 28.24 -38.41
N ALA A 131 35.76 29.42 -37.97
CA ALA A 131 35.14 29.60 -36.66
C ALA A 131 33.83 28.79 -36.53
N ASP A 132 33.00 28.75 -37.58
CA ASP A 132 31.80 27.91 -37.63
C ASP A 132 32.12 26.42 -37.53
N LEU A 133 33.15 25.95 -38.24
CA LEU A 133 33.63 24.59 -38.17
C LEU A 133 34.08 24.23 -36.75
N PHE A 134 34.87 25.07 -36.10
CA PHE A 134 35.29 24.84 -34.71
C PHE A 134 34.11 24.83 -33.74
N ARG A 135 33.15 25.75 -33.90
CA ARG A 135 31.92 25.76 -33.09
C ARG A 135 31.09 24.51 -33.29
N ALA A 136 30.92 24.05 -34.54
CA ALA A 136 30.19 22.83 -34.85
C ALA A 136 30.89 21.60 -34.26
N LYS A 137 32.22 21.52 -34.39
CA LYS A 137 33.02 20.44 -33.81
C LYS A 137 32.88 20.36 -32.29
N ALA A 138 33.02 21.50 -31.60
CA ALA A 138 32.88 21.55 -30.14
C ALA A 138 31.47 21.12 -29.68
N ARG A 139 30.42 21.54 -30.40
CA ARG A 139 29.05 21.07 -30.12
C ARG A 139 28.89 19.57 -30.35
N ASN A 140 29.53 19.02 -31.38
CA ASN A 140 29.47 17.58 -31.65
C ASN A 140 30.17 16.77 -30.56
N GLU A 141 31.34 17.23 -30.09
CA GLU A 141 32.06 16.61 -28.96
C GLU A 141 31.22 16.64 -27.67
N GLU A 142 30.53 17.75 -27.38
CA GLU A 142 29.60 17.86 -26.23
C GLU A 142 28.41 16.90 -26.37
N MET A 143 27.82 16.80 -27.56
CA MET A 143 26.72 15.86 -27.82
C MET A 143 27.17 14.40 -27.65
N GLU A 144 28.37 14.04 -28.14
CA GLU A 144 28.94 12.70 -27.94
C GLU A 144 29.16 12.39 -26.45
N PHE A 145 29.62 13.37 -25.67
CA PHE A 145 29.78 13.25 -24.23
C PHE A 145 28.43 12.99 -23.53
N GLU A 146 27.41 13.80 -23.81
CA GLU A 146 26.08 13.63 -23.22
C GLU A 146 25.40 12.33 -23.68
N LEU A 147 25.60 11.91 -24.95
CA LEU A 147 25.13 10.60 -25.42
C LEU A 147 25.79 9.44 -24.66
N SER A 148 27.10 9.51 -24.42
CA SER A 148 27.82 8.50 -23.65
C SER A 148 27.31 8.42 -22.20
N LYS A 149 27.08 9.58 -21.57
CA LYS A 149 26.52 9.68 -20.22
C LYS A 149 25.10 9.13 -20.16
N LEU A 150 24.25 9.47 -21.13
CA LEU A 150 22.90 8.94 -21.23
C LEU A 150 22.90 7.42 -21.43
N GLY A 151 23.80 6.88 -22.25
CA GLY A 151 23.97 5.44 -22.43
C GLY A 151 24.35 4.70 -21.15
N LYS A 152 25.26 5.27 -20.34
CA LYS A 152 25.62 4.74 -19.01
C LYS A 152 24.43 4.76 -18.06
N ASN A 153 23.69 5.87 -18.01
CA ASN A 153 22.51 6.01 -17.17
C ASN A 153 21.42 5.01 -17.56
N LEU A 154 21.13 4.89 -18.87
CA LEU A 154 20.16 3.93 -19.39
C LEU A 154 20.53 2.49 -19.00
N THR A 155 21.80 2.12 -19.12
CA THR A 155 22.28 0.79 -18.71
C THR A 155 22.05 0.56 -17.21
N ALA A 156 22.39 1.54 -16.37
CA ALA A 156 22.16 1.45 -14.92
C ALA A 156 20.66 1.33 -14.57
N THR A 157 19.80 2.11 -15.23
CA THR A 157 18.34 2.06 -15.05
C THR A 157 17.77 0.71 -15.49
N LEU A 158 18.21 0.16 -16.61
CA LEU A 158 17.78 -1.17 -17.09
C LEU A 158 18.18 -2.30 -16.13
N ILE A 159 19.39 -2.23 -15.55
CA ILE A 159 19.83 -3.18 -14.53
C ILE A 159 18.93 -3.07 -13.29
N LEU A 160 18.66 -1.85 -12.82
CA LEU A 160 17.78 -1.62 -11.67
C LEU A 160 16.35 -2.12 -11.94
N GLU A 161 15.79 -1.85 -13.12
CA GLU A 161 14.48 -2.34 -13.53
C GLU A 161 14.41 -3.87 -13.46
N LYS A 162 15.46 -4.55 -13.95
CA LYS A 162 15.54 -6.01 -13.88
C LYS A 162 15.57 -6.51 -12.43
N CYS A 163 16.37 -5.89 -11.55
CA CYS A 163 16.41 -6.23 -10.13
C CYS A 163 15.04 -6.03 -9.46
N LEU A 164 14.38 -4.89 -9.71
CA LEU A 164 13.05 -4.60 -9.17
C LEU A 164 12.00 -5.61 -9.65
N ARG A 165 12.06 -6.05 -10.91
CA ARG A 165 11.17 -7.08 -11.44
C ARG A 165 11.38 -8.43 -10.74
N GLU A 166 12.63 -8.81 -10.48
CA GLU A 166 12.95 -10.03 -9.76
C GLU A 166 12.46 -9.97 -8.30
N ASP A 167 12.62 -8.83 -7.64
CA ASP A 167 12.16 -8.64 -6.26
C ASP A 167 10.63 -8.59 -6.16
N LEU A 168 9.95 -8.00 -7.14
CA LEU A 168 8.49 -8.06 -7.24
C LEU A 168 8.00 -9.51 -7.32
N LYS A 169 8.63 -10.33 -8.17
CA LYS A 169 8.28 -11.76 -8.29
C LYS A 169 8.49 -12.53 -6.98
N LYS A 170 9.57 -12.23 -6.24
CA LYS A 170 9.79 -12.82 -4.90
C LYS A 170 8.71 -12.38 -3.92
N ALA A 171 8.36 -11.10 -3.90
CA ALA A 171 7.33 -10.55 -3.03
C ALA A 171 5.95 -11.16 -3.32
N GLU A 172 5.58 -11.35 -4.59
CA GLU A 172 4.35 -12.03 -5.00
C GLU A 172 4.31 -13.48 -4.52
N LEU A 173 5.43 -14.21 -4.63
CA LEU A 173 5.53 -15.58 -4.12
C LEU A 173 5.38 -15.63 -2.60
N HIS A 174 6.04 -14.73 -1.87
CA HIS A 174 5.88 -14.62 -0.42
C HIS A 174 4.43 -14.29 -0.03
N LEU A 175 3.78 -13.37 -0.74
CA LEU A 175 2.38 -13.04 -0.50
C LEU A 175 1.45 -14.25 -0.73
N SER A 176 1.70 -15.03 -1.77
CA SER A 176 0.94 -16.26 -2.04
C SER A 176 1.11 -17.30 -0.92
N MET A 177 2.33 -17.50 -0.43
CA MET A 177 2.61 -18.39 0.69
C MET A 177 1.92 -17.93 1.98
N GLU A 178 1.97 -16.64 2.29
CA GLU A 178 1.32 -16.10 3.49
C GLU A 178 -0.21 -16.17 3.38
N LYS A 179 -0.79 -15.92 2.21
CA LYS A 179 -2.23 -16.16 1.98
C LYS A 179 -2.61 -17.61 2.26
N ALA A 180 -1.89 -18.58 1.70
CA ALA A 180 -2.16 -19.99 1.96
C ALA A 180 -2.06 -20.35 3.45
N LYS A 181 -1.08 -19.78 4.17
CA LYS A 181 -0.97 -19.96 5.63
C LYS A 181 -2.16 -19.33 6.37
N VAL A 182 -2.56 -18.12 6.00
CA VAL A 182 -3.71 -17.45 6.61
C VAL A 182 -4.99 -18.26 6.37
N ASP A 183 -5.22 -18.74 5.15
CA ASP A 183 -6.37 -19.58 4.81
C ASP A 183 -6.39 -20.88 5.64
N SER A 184 -5.23 -21.52 5.81
CA SER A 184 -5.10 -22.71 6.67
C SER A 184 -5.42 -22.41 8.15
N ARG A 185 -5.03 -21.23 8.64
CA ARG A 185 -5.33 -20.78 10.01
C ARG A 185 -6.81 -20.47 10.18
N ILE A 186 -7.45 -19.82 9.20
CA ILE A 186 -8.89 -19.55 9.20
C ILE A 186 -9.66 -20.87 9.26
N SER A 187 -9.33 -21.83 8.38
CA SER A 187 -9.95 -23.16 8.39
C SER A 187 -9.78 -23.89 9.72
N ASN A 188 -8.59 -23.81 10.34
CA ASN A 188 -8.35 -24.38 11.66
C ASN A 188 -9.17 -23.69 12.77
N ILE A 189 -9.30 -22.36 12.71
CA ILE A 189 -10.14 -21.60 13.66
C ILE A 189 -11.61 -22.02 13.52
N ASP A 190 -12.12 -22.15 12.30
CA ASP A 190 -13.49 -22.61 12.05
C ASP A 190 -13.73 -24.02 12.59
N PHE A 191 -12.77 -24.93 12.40
CA PHE A 191 -12.81 -26.27 12.98
C PHE A 191 -12.84 -26.24 14.51
N LEU A 192 -11.96 -25.46 15.15
CA LEU A 192 -11.92 -25.35 16.61
C LEU A 192 -13.21 -24.74 17.18
N LYS A 193 -13.79 -23.76 16.48
CA LYS A 193 -15.07 -23.17 16.84
C LYS A 193 -16.19 -24.20 16.77
N ALA A 194 -16.29 -24.96 15.68
CA ALA A 194 -17.28 -26.03 15.53
C ALA A 194 -17.12 -27.11 16.63
N LYS A 195 -15.88 -27.49 16.97
CA LYS A 195 -15.60 -28.44 18.05
C LYS A 195 -15.96 -27.89 19.43
N SER A 196 -15.72 -26.61 19.70
CA SER A 196 -16.14 -25.95 20.94
C SER A 196 -17.67 -25.95 21.07
N ASP A 197 -18.37 -25.70 19.97
CA ASP A 197 -19.83 -25.72 19.93
C ASP A 197 -20.40 -27.12 20.20
N ASP A 198 -19.83 -28.16 19.58
CA ASP A 198 -20.18 -29.57 19.86
C ASP A 198 -19.94 -29.95 21.32
N LEU A 199 -18.77 -29.62 21.89
CA LEU A 199 -18.47 -29.89 23.30
C LEU A 199 -19.45 -29.18 24.23
N ARG A 200 -19.79 -27.93 23.93
CA ARG A 200 -20.77 -27.16 24.70
C ARG A 200 -22.16 -27.78 24.65
N LEU A 201 -22.58 -28.32 23.49
CA LEU A 201 -23.85 -29.07 23.38
C LEU A 201 -23.80 -30.36 24.20
N ARG A 202 -22.69 -31.11 24.16
CA ARG A 202 -22.54 -32.35 24.95
C ARG A 202 -22.52 -32.09 26.45
N ILE A 203 -21.88 -31.00 26.90
CA ILE A 203 -21.89 -30.59 28.30
C ILE A 203 -23.32 -30.30 28.74
N LYS A 204 -24.06 -29.48 27.99
CA LYS A 204 -25.48 -29.20 28.29
C LYS A 204 -26.32 -30.47 28.36
N ALA A 205 -26.17 -31.37 27.39
CA ALA A 205 -26.89 -32.64 27.39
C ALA A 205 -26.54 -33.52 28.61
N ALA A 206 -25.26 -33.56 29.01
CA ALA A 206 -24.82 -34.29 30.20
C ALA A 206 -25.33 -33.65 31.50
N GLU A 207 -25.33 -32.31 31.59
CA GLU A 207 -25.91 -31.55 32.71
C GLU A 207 -27.42 -31.79 32.83
N GLU A 208 -28.14 -31.80 31.71
CA GLU A 208 -29.56 -32.16 31.66
C GLU A 208 -29.79 -33.60 32.11
N GLN A 209 -28.95 -34.56 31.67
CA GLN A 209 -29.01 -35.95 32.12
C GLN A 209 -28.72 -36.12 33.61
N LEU A 210 -27.74 -35.39 34.16
CA LEU A 210 -27.43 -35.39 35.59
C LEU A 210 -28.60 -34.81 36.40
N SER A 211 -29.17 -33.70 35.93
CA SER A 211 -30.33 -33.07 36.54
C SER A 211 -31.55 -34.00 36.51
N ALA A 212 -31.82 -34.67 35.39
CA ALA A 212 -32.93 -35.62 35.25
C ALA A 212 -32.79 -36.86 36.17
N ARG A 213 -31.55 -37.26 36.51
CA ARG A 213 -31.27 -38.32 37.49
C ARG A 213 -31.35 -37.84 38.95
N GLY A 214 -31.69 -36.58 39.19
CA GLY A 214 -31.82 -36.00 40.53
C GLY A 214 -30.48 -35.71 41.22
N MET A 215 -29.38 -35.60 40.46
CA MET A 215 -28.13 -35.07 41.02
C MET A 215 -28.24 -33.55 41.15
N ASP A 216 -28.29 -33.05 42.39
CA ASP A 216 -28.23 -31.63 42.69
C ASP A 216 -26.83 -31.22 43.21
N ALA A 217 -26.59 -29.91 43.35
CA ALA A 217 -25.32 -29.39 43.88
C ALA A 217 -25.06 -29.75 45.37
N SER A 218 -26.08 -30.19 46.11
CA SER A 218 -25.97 -30.67 47.50
C SER A 218 -25.38 -32.08 47.60
N LEU A 219 -25.48 -32.88 46.53
CA LEU A 219 -24.85 -34.21 46.39
C LEU A 219 -23.41 -34.14 45.83
N SER A 220 -22.85 -32.94 45.67
CA SER A 220 -21.44 -32.73 45.36
C SER A 220 -20.54 -33.32 46.45
N HIS A 221 -19.36 -33.82 46.07
CA HIS A 221 -18.34 -34.32 47.01
C HIS A 221 -18.02 -33.29 48.11
N GLN A 222 -17.94 -32.01 47.74
CA GLN A 222 -17.63 -30.93 48.68
C GLN A 222 -18.78 -30.71 49.68
N SER A 223 -20.02 -30.77 49.22
CA SER A 223 -21.22 -30.65 50.06
C SER A 223 -21.39 -31.85 51.00
N LEU A 224 -21.13 -33.07 50.51
CA LEU A 224 -21.14 -34.31 51.30
C LEU A 224 -20.04 -34.31 52.36
N MET A 225 -18.83 -33.87 52.02
CA MET A 225 -17.73 -33.69 52.97
C MET A 225 -18.14 -32.71 54.07
N ALA A 226 -18.65 -31.52 53.72
CA ALA A 226 -19.09 -30.53 54.69
C ALA A 226 -20.24 -31.05 55.59
N LEU A 227 -21.18 -31.83 55.03
CA LEU A 227 -22.24 -32.47 55.82
C LEU A 227 -21.69 -33.54 56.76
N SER A 228 -20.70 -34.32 56.31
CA SER A 228 -20.04 -35.35 57.12
C SER A 228 -19.23 -34.76 58.26
N GLU A 229 -18.55 -33.64 58.03
CA GLU A 229 -17.83 -32.88 59.05
C GLU A 229 -18.82 -32.33 60.09
N LYS A 230 -19.91 -31.69 59.65
CA LYS A 230 -20.99 -31.25 60.55
C LYS A 230 -21.59 -32.41 61.36
N LEU A 231 -21.77 -33.58 60.75
CA LEU A 231 -22.30 -34.76 61.43
C LEU A 231 -21.29 -35.32 62.46
N ALA A 232 -19.99 -35.29 62.14
CA ALA A 232 -18.94 -35.67 63.07
C ALA A 232 -18.88 -34.71 64.26
N GLU A 233 -19.00 -33.40 64.02
CA GLU A 233 -19.07 -32.36 65.05
C GLU A 233 -20.33 -32.55 65.94
N LEU A 234 -21.51 -32.77 65.34
CA LEU A 234 -22.72 -33.08 66.10
C LEU A 234 -22.57 -34.36 66.93
N LYS A 235 -21.96 -35.42 66.39
CA LYS A 235 -21.70 -36.66 67.13
C LYS A 235 -20.74 -36.43 68.29
N GLN A 236 -19.70 -35.62 68.09
CA GLN A 236 -18.77 -35.23 69.14
C GLN A 236 -19.49 -34.47 70.28
N GLN A 237 -20.44 -33.60 69.95
CA GLN A 237 -21.26 -32.89 70.93
C GLN A 237 -22.30 -33.80 71.61
N THR A 238 -22.87 -34.76 70.88
CA THR A 238 -23.91 -35.66 71.40
C THR A 238 -23.35 -36.75 72.32
N ALA A 239 -22.10 -37.20 72.11
CA ALA A 239 -21.44 -38.20 72.96
C ALA A 239 -21.37 -37.87 74.46
N PRO A 240 -20.94 -36.66 74.90
CA PRO A 240 -20.96 -36.28 76.31
C PRO A 240 -22.38 -36.07 76.85
N LEU A 241 -23.32 -35.62 76.02
CA LEU A 241 -24.74 -35.50 76.37
C LEU A 241 -25.38 -36.88 76.61
N LYS A 242 -25.08 -37.88 75.78
CA LYS A 242 -25.48 -39.28 76.01
C LYS A 242 -24.86 -39.86 77.27
N LYS A 243 -23.57 -39.63 77.52
CA LYS A 243 -22.91 -40.05 78.77
C LYS A 243 -23.55 -39.43 80.01
N LYS A 244 -23.92 -38.14 79.96
CA LYS A 244 -24.70 -37.51 81.02
C LYS A 244 -26.04 -38.22 81.20
N LEU A 245 -26.78 -38.49 80.13
CA LEU A 245 -28.06 -39.19 80.19
C LEU A 245 -27.94 -40.61 80.77
N GLU A 246 -26.92 -41.38 80.38
CA GLU A 246 -26.61 -42.69 80.96
C GLU A 246 -26.28 -42.62 82.45
N SER A 247 -25.54 -41.61 82.90
CA SER A 247 -25.30 -41.41 84.35
C SER A 247 -26.58 -41.10 85.15
N TYR A 248 -27.62 -40.57 84.50
CA TYR A 248 -28.92 -40.33 85.12
C TYR A 248 -29.84 -41.56 85.09
N LEU A 249 -29.53 -42.60 84.29
CA LEU A 249 -30.33 -43.82 84.17
C LEU A 249 -30.10 -44.83 85.31
N ASP A 250 -28.96 -44.75 86.01
CA ASP A 250 -28.65 -45.56 87.21
C ASP A 250 -29.28 -45.02 88.51
N LEU A 251 -29.87 -43.82 88.47
CA LEU A 251 -30.58 -43.24 89.60
C LEU A 251 -32.04 -43.72 89.58
N MET A 252 -32.46 -44.42 90.64
CA MET A 252 -33.85 -44.89 90.76
C MET A 252 -34.83 -43.70 90.62
N PRO A 253 -35.86 -43.82 89.77
CA PRO A 253 -36.75 -42.71 89.44
C PRO A 253 -37.84 -42.52 90.51
N ASN A 254 -37.47 -42.21 91.75
CA ASN A 254 -38.40 -41.57 92.70
C ASN A 254 -37.66 -40.95 93.91
N PRO A 255 -37.55 -39.61 94.01
CA PRO A 255 -36.89 -38.94 95.13
C PRO A 255 -37.57 -39.20 96.49
N SER A 256 -38.87 -39.53 96.51
CA SER A 256 -39.62 -39.82 97.74
C SER A 256 -39.26 -41.19 98.35
N LEU A 257 -38.88 -42.17 97.51
CA LEU A 257 -38.53 -43.52 97.97
C LEU A 257 -37.11 -43.58 98.56
N ALA A 258 -36.21 -42.72 98.06
CA ALA A 258 -34.85 -42.56 98.60
C ALA A 258 -34.85 -41.97 100.01
N GLN A 259 -35.74 -41.00 100.29
CA GLN A 259 -35.86 -40.38 101.62
C GLN A 259 -36.32 -41.36 102.70
N VAL A 260 -37.26 -42.27 102.36
CA VAL A 260 -37.75 -43.32 103.28
C VAL A 260 -36.64 -44.33 103.60
N LYS A 261 -35.87 -44.77 102.59
CA LYS A 261 -34.75 -45.69 102.79
C LYS A 261 -33.59 -45.10 103.60
N ILE A 262 -33.35 -43.78 103.47
CA ILE A 262 -32.35 -43.07 104.28
C ILE A 262 -32.78 -42.99 105.75
N GLU A 263 -34.07 -42.79 106.04
CA GLU A 263 -34.56 -42.79 107.43
C GLU A 263 -34.71 -44.19 108.05
N GLU A 264 -35.02 -45.21 107.26
CA GLU A 264 -34.95 -46.62 107.71
C GLU A 264 -33.54 -46.99 108.16
N ALA A 265 -32.52 -46.66 107.35
CA ALA A 265 -31.13 -46.92 107.69
C ALA A 265 -30.65 -46.14 108.93
N LYS A 266 -31.13 -44.91 109.15
CA LYS A 266 -30.86 -44.15 110.39
C LYS A 266 -31.50 -44.78 111.62
N ARG A 267 -32.72 -45.31 111.51
CA ARG A 267 -33.38 -46.02 112.63
C ARG A 267 -32.66 -47.32 112.98
N GLU A 268 -32.19 -48.07 111.99
CA GLU A 268 -31.37 -49.26 112.24
C GLU A 268 -30.05 -48.90 112.94
N LEU A 269 -29.37 -47.83 112.50
CA LEU A 269 -28.14 -47.36 113.14
C LEU A 269 -28.35 -46.98 114.61
N ASN A 270 -29.41 -46.22 114.92
CA ASN A 270 -29.73 -45.85 116.29
C ASN A 270 -30.10 -47.05 117.18
N SER A 271 -30.71 -48.09 116.61
CA SER A 271 -31.00 -49.34 117.33
C SER A 271 -29.72 -50.08 117.70
N VAL A 272 -28.77 -50.17 116.77
CA VAL A 272 -27.48 -50.83 116.99
C VAL A 272 -26.61 -50.05 117.99
N ASP A 273 -26.64 -48.71 117.94
CA ASP A 273 -25.92 -47.85 118.88
C ASP A 273 -26.49 -47.94 120.32
N ALA A 274 -27.82 -48.05 120.44
CA ALA A 274 -28.48 -48.28 121.72
C ALA A 274 -28.16 -49.68 122.29
N GLU A 275 -28.07 -50.72 121.44
CA GLU A 275 -27.67 -52.06 121.85
C GLU A 275 -26.20 -52.10 122.31
N LEU A 276 -25.31 -51.37 121.62
CA LEU A 276 -23.91 -51.23 122.01
C LEU A 276 -23.78 -50.52 123.36
N THR A 277 -24.51 -49.42 123.55
CA THR A 277 -24.49 -48.65 124.81
C THR A 277 -25.00 -49.51 125.99
N LYS A 278 -26.03 -50.32 125.77
CA LYS A 278 -26.58 -51.24 126.79
C LYS A 278 -25.62 -52.40 127.13
N LYS A 279 -24.76 -52.81 126.20
CA LYS A 279 -23.73 -53.83 126.47
C LYS A 279 -22.48 -53.26 127.14
N VAL A 280 -22.19 -51.97 126.96
CA VAL A 280 -21.09 -51.30 127.67
C VAL A 280 -21.43 -51.04 129.14
N ASP A 281 -22.67 -50.65 129.46
CA ASP A 281 -23.10 -50.40 130.85
C ASP A 281 -23.23 -51.67 131.74
N MET A 282 -23.39 -52.85 131.14
CA MET A 282 -23.42 -54.12 131.91
C MET A 282 -22.03 -54.66 132.28
N MET A 283 -20.93 -54.03 131.84
CA MET A 283 -19.58 -54.56 132.02
C MET A 283 -18.77 -53.91 133.16
N GLU A 284 -19.33 -52.93 133.89
CA GLU A 284 -18.60 -52.21 134.98
C GLU A 284 -18.95 -52.63 136.43
N LEU A 285 -19.71 -53.70 136.65
CA LEU A 285 -19.97 -54.26 138.00
C LEU A 285 -19.90 -55.80 138.02
N LEU A 286 -18.70 -56.38 138.14
CA LEU A 286 -18.34 -57.52 139.04
C LEU A 286 -16.88 -58.05 138.79
N PRO A 287 -16.15 -58.52 139.83
CA PRO A 287 -14.69 -58.79 139.80
C PRO A 287 -14.26 -60.29 139.76
N ASP A 288 -13.00 -60.49 139.34
CA ASP A 288 -12.01 -61.55 139.67
C ASP A 288 -12.33 -63.06 139.48
N GLN A 289 -11.57 -63.77 138.60
CA GLN A 289 -10.73 -64.96 138.88
C GLN A 289 -10.46 -65.92 137.68
N SER A 290 -9.29 -66.58 137.77
CA SER A 290 -8.78 -67.79 137.07
C SER A 290 -8.02 -67.55 135.73
N LYS A 291 -6.72 -67.84 135.53
CA LYS A 291 -5.80 -68.97 135.83
C LYS A 291 -6.19 -70.32 135.22
N ARG A 292 -5.50 -70.69 134.12
CA ARG A 292 -4.95 -72.01 133.66
C ARG A 292 -4.52 -71.82 132.20
N ARG A 293 -3.27 -71.95 131.71
CA ARG A 293 -2.19 -72.97 131.73
C ARG A 293 -2.50 -74.28 130.98
N PHE A 294 -1.54 -74.62 130.09
CA PHE A 294 -1.26 -75.84 129.29
C PHE A 294 -2.03 -75.94 127.97
N THR A 295 -1.43 -76.04 126.78
CA THR A 295 -0.07 -76.37 126.29
C THR A 295 0.30 -75.49 125.09
#